data_AF-A0A432TKM5-F1
#
_entry.id   AF-A0A432TKM5-F1
#
_cell.length_a   1.000
_cell.length_b   1.000
_cell.length_c   1.000
_cell.angle_alpha   90.00
_cell.angle_beta   90.00
_cell.angle_gamma   90.00
#
_symmetry.space_group_name_H-M   'P 1'
#
loop_
_entity.id
_entity.type
_entity.pdbx_description
1 polymer ?
#
loop_
_entity_poly.entity_id
_entity_poly.type
_entity_poly.pdbx_seq_one_letter_code
_entity_poly.pdbx_strand_id
1 'polypeptide(L)'
;MSNYDASSIEVLTGLEPVRKRPGMYTDTERPNHLAQEVIDNSVDEAVAGHASTIKVVLYKDGSLSVEDDGRGMPVDIHPKEGIPGVEVILTKLHAGGKFSNDSYQFSGGLHGVGISVVNALSTSVEIWIKRNSMEHYITFSDGFKKTDLEEVGSVGKRNTGTMVKFKPDAQFFDTIKFS
;
A
#
# COMPACT_ATOMS: atom_id res chain seq x y z
N MET A 1 -8.22 18.24 -39.67
CA MET A 1 -8.94 17.15 -39.00
C MET A 1 -7.90 16.34 -38.25
N SER A 2 -8.08 16.14 -36.94
CA SER A 2 -7.23 15.21 -36.19
C SER A 2 -7.53 13.81 -36.72
N ASN A 3 -6.54 13.13 -37.29
CA ASN A 3 -6.68 11.72 -37.66
C ASN A 3 -6.87 10.94 -36.35
N TYR A 4 -8.10 10.52 -36.09
CA TYR A 4 -8.42 9.57 -35.02
C TYR A 4 -8.21 8.17 -35.58
N ASP A 5 -7.05 7.59 -35.27
CA ASP A 5 -6.68 6.22 -35.64
C ASP A 5 -6.24 5.43 -34.40
N ALA A 6 -5.88 4.17 -34.59
CA ALA A 6 -5.51 3.28 -33.48
C ALA A 6 -4.35 3.81 -32.62
N SER A 7 -3.46 4.66 -33.16
CA SER A 7 -2.36 5.26 -32.40
C SER A 7 -2.83 6.32 -31.40
N SER A 8 -4.08 6.80 -31.52
CA SER A 8 -4.71 7.72 -30.59
C SER A 8 -5.23 7.02 -29.31
N ILE A 9 -5.19 5.68 -29.25
CA ILE A 9 -5.65 4.91 -28.10
C ILE A 9 -4.49 4.76 -27.11
N GLU A 10 -4.60 5.41 -25.95
CA GLU A 10 -3.65 5.30 -24.84
C GLU A 10 -4.05 4.14 -23.92
N VAL A 11 -3.11 3.24 -23.64
CA VAL A 11 -3.28 2.15 -22.67
C VAL A 11 -2.43 2.47 -21.45
N LEU A 12 -3.09 2.81 -20.34
CA LEU A 12 -2.43 3.12 -19.08
C LEU A 12 -2.10 1.81 -18.33
N THR A 13 -0.89 1.70 -17.81
CA THR A 13 -0.39 0.47 -17.16
C THR A 13 0.10 0.73 -15.73
N GLY A 14 0.22 -0.34 -14.93
CA GLY A 14 0.66 -0.23 -13.54
C GLY A 14 -0.22 0.70 -12.72
N LEU A 15 0.38 1.77 -12.19
CA LEU A 15 -0.29 2.80 -11.37
C LEU A 15 -0.63 4.08 -12.14
N GLU A 16 -0.32 4.17 -13.44
CA GLU A 16 -0.64 5.32 -14.29
C GLU A 16 -2.14 5.68 -14.28
N PRO A 17 -3.10 4.73 -14.33
CA PRO A 17 -4.52 5.06 -14.27
C PRO A 17 -4.91 5.84 -13.01
N VAL A 18 -4.33 5.48 -11.85
CA VAL A 18 -4.61 6.14 -10.57
C VAL A 18 -4.11 7.58 -10.58
N ARG A 19 -2.86 7.80 -11.00
CA ARG A 19 -2.27 9.14 -11.06
C ARG A 19 -2.97 10.03 -12.09
N LYS A 20 -3.45 9.45 -13.20
CA LYS A 20 -4.17 10.17 -14.26
C LYS A 20 -5.60 10.54 -13.85
N ARG A 21 -6.25 9.71 -13.01
CA ARG A 21 -7.66 9.85 -12.61
C ARG A 21 -7.85 9.53 -11.11
N PRO A 22 -7.25 10.31 -10.18
CA PRO A 22 -7.24 9.97 -8.76
C PRO A 22 -8.65 9.92 -8.14
N GLY A 23 -9.57 10.79 -8.57
CA GLY A 23 -10.96 10.81 -8.09
C GLY A 23 -11.80 9.57 -8.41
N MET A 24 -11.30 8.65 -9.26
CA MET A 24 -11.93 7.33 -9.44
C MET A 24 -11.55 6.32 -8.34
N TYR A 25 -10.47 6.58 -7.61
CA TYR A 25 -9.84 5.63 -6.68
C TYR A 25 -9.82 6.13 -5.24
N THR A 26 -9.88 7.44 -5.01
CA THR A 26 -9.88 8.04 -3.68
C THR A 26 -10.67 9.34 -3.65
N ASP A 27 -11.04 9.78 -2.44
CA ASP A 27 -11.38 11.18 -2.18
C ASP A 27 -10.15 12.07 -2.41
N THR A 28 -10.31 13.13 -3.22
CA THR A 28 -9.27 14.11 -3.56
C THR A 28 -9.41 15.43 -2.80
N GLU A 29 -10.42 15.60 -1.94
CA GLU A 29 -10.50 16.77 -1.06
C GLU A 29 -9.32 16.80 -0.10
N ARG A 30 -8.97 15.63 0.48
CA ARG A 30 -7.91 15.48 1.50
C ARG A 30 -7.39 14.03 1.56
N PRO A 31 -6.18 13.78 2.09
CA PRO A 31 -5.57 12.44 2.07
C PRO A 31 -6.14 11.45 3.09
N ASN A 32 -7.25 11.77 3.76
CA ASN A 32 -7.84 10.92 4.79
C ASN A 32 -8.22 9.53 4.28
N HIS A 33 -8.73 9.42 3.06
CA HIS A 33 -9.08 8.13 2.49
C HIS A 33 -7.84 7.26 2.24
N LEU A 34 -6.68 7.86 1.90
CA LEU A 34 -5.42 7.11 1.86
C LEU A 34 -5.05 6.53 3.23
N ALA A 35 -5.24 7.30 4.32
CA ALA A 35 -4.99 6.79 5.66
C ALA A 35 -5.96 5.67 6.03
N GLN A 36 -7.24 5.79 5.68
CA GLN A 36 -8.25 4.76 5.89
C GLN A 36 -7.85 3.45 5.20
N GLU A 37 -7.39 3.50 3.94
CA GLU A 37 -6.95 2.30 3.22
C GLU A 37 -5.81 1.54 3.93
N VAL A 38 -4.86 2.25 4.55
CA VAL A 38 -3.79 1.59 5.32
C VAL A 38 -4.33 1.05 6.66
N ILE A 39 -5.16 1.84 7.36
CA ILE A 39 -5.78 1.43 8.63
C ILE A 39 -6.66 0.20 8.45
N ASP A 40 -7.49 0.16 7.40
CA ASP A 40 -8.41 -0.94 7.12
C ASP A 40 -7.65 -2.24 6.85
N ASN A 41 -6.48 -2.17 6.20
CA ASN A 41 -5.63 -3.34 6.05
C ASN A 41 -5.13 -3.89 7.40
N SER A 42 -4.76 -3.03 8.34
CA SER A 42 -4.40 -3.43 9.70
C SER A 42 -5.61 -3.92 10.51
N VAL A 43 -6.79 -3.32 10.32
CA VAL A 43 -8.05 -3.77 10.94
C VAL A 43 -8.43 -5.16 10.44
N ASP A 44 -8.24 -5.47 9.16
CA ASP A 44 -8.51 -6.80 8.61
C ASP A 44 -7.63 -7.89 9.27
N GLU A 45 -6.37 -7.57 9.63
CA GLU A 45 -5.53 -8.47 10.43
C GLU A 45 -6.09 -8.67 11.85
N ALA A 46 -6.63 -7.61 12.46
CA ALA A 46 -7.25 -7.69 13.78
C ALA A 46 -8.55 -8.51 13.76
N VAL A 47 -9.40 -8.30 12.74
CA VAL A 47 -10.64 -9.05 12.52
C VAL A 47 -10.35 -10.54 12.28
N ALA A 48 -9.25 -10.86 11.60
CA ALA A 48 -8.77 -12.24 11.43
C ALA A 48 -8.13 -12.84 12.71
N GLY A 49 -8.03 -12.08 13.80
CA GLY A 49 -7.46 -12.52 15.08
C GLY A 49 -5.93 -12.57 15.09
N HIS A 50 -5.27 -11.87 14.16
CA HIS A 50 -3.81 -11.86 14.03
C HIS A 50 -3.17 -10.61 14.65
N ALA A 51 -3.85 -9.46 14.61
CA ALA A 51 -3.39 -8.24 15.25
C ALA A 51 -4.22 -7.93 16.50
N SER A 52 -3.56 -7.34 17.50
CA SER A 52 -4.17 -6.84 18.74
C SER A 52 -4.01 -5.34 18.93
N THR A 53 -3.02 -4.75 18.25
CA THR A 53 -2.65 -3.34 18.39
C THR A 53 -2.48 -2.73 17.01
N ILE A 54 -3.09 -1.56 16.81
CA ILE A 54 -2.88 -0.70 15.65
C ILE A 54 -2.47 0.67 16.15
N LYS A 55 -1.32 1.16 15.70
CA LYS A 55 -0.76 2.46 16.09
C LYS A 55 -0.72 3.37 14.87
N VAL A 56 -1.45 4.48 14.96
CA VAL A 56 -1.46 5.52 13.92
C VAL A 56 -0.69 6.74 14.44
N VAL A 57 0.25 7.25 13.63
CA VAL A 57 1.06 8.43 13.97
C VAL A 57 1.01 9.43 12.82
N LEU A 58 0.51 10.64 13.10
CA LEU A 58 0.65 11.79 12.22
C LEU A 58 1.92 12.56 12.59
N TYR A 59 2.86 12.66 11.65
CA TYR A 59 4.13 13.34 11.85
C TYR A 59 4.04 14.83 11.51
N LYS A 60 4.96 15.63 12.07
CA LYS A 60 5.02 17.08 11.86
C LYS A 60 5.29 17.49 10.40
N ASP A 61 5.88 16.60 9.61
CA ASP A 61 6.20 16.82 8.20
C ASP A 61 5.03 16.50 7.25
N GLY A 62 3.88 16.14 7.81
CA GLY A 62 2.67 15.77 7.07
C GLY A 62 2.65 14.32 6.58
N SER A 63 3.64 13.49 6.95
CA SER A 63 3.55 12.04 6.73
C SER A 63 2.70 11.36 7.81
N LEU A 64 2.15 10.20 7.48
CA LEU A 64 1.38 9.36 8.40
C LEU A 64 1.95 7.95 8.39
N SER A 65 2.04 7.32 9.56
CA SER A 65 2.32 5.89 9.66
C SER A 65 1.19 5.13 10.33
N VAL A 66 1.02 3.88 9.91
CA VAL A 66 0.19 2.87 10.55
C VAL A 66 1.08 1.66 10.82
N GLU A 67 1.16 1.23 12.07
CA GLU A 67 1.86 0.02 12.51
C GLU A 67 0.88 -0.95 13.15
N ASP A 68 0.88 -2.20 12.71
CA ASP A 68 0.16 -3.31 13.34
C ASP A 68 1.11 -4.41 13.81
N ASP A 69 0.60 -5.25 14.71
CA ASP A 69 1.26 -6.47 15.19
C ASP A 69 0.70 -7.75 14.52
N GLY A 70 0.19 -7.62 13.29
CA GLY A 70 -0.38 -8.73 12.52
C GLY A 70 0.67 -9.71 12.00
N ARG A 71 0.31 -10.48 10.96
CA ARG A 71 1.19 -11.49 10.34
C ARG A 71 2.38 -10.90 9.58
N GLY A 72 2.35 -9.61 9.24
CA GLY A 72 3.28 -8.98 8.33
C GLY A 72 2.98 -9.30 6.86
N MET A 73 3.14 -8.31 5.98
CA MET A 73 2.98 -8.49 4.52
C MET A 73 3.88 -9.61 3.97
N PRO A 74 3.48 -10.31 2.88
CA PRO A 74 4.31 -11.34 2.27
C PRO A 74 5.62 -10.78 1.71
N VAL A 75 6.74 -11.41 2.07
CA VAL A 75 8.10 -11.02 1.66
C VAL A 75 8.72 -12.02 0.68
N ASP A 76 8.12 -13.21 0.57
CA ASP A 76 8.50 -14.24 -0.38
C ASP A 76 8.21 -13.84 -1.83
N ILE A 77 8.94 -14.44 -2.75
CA ILE A 77 8.81 -14.17 -4.20
C ILE A 77 7.49 -14.72 -4.71
N HIS A 78 6.67 -13.86 -5.30
CA HIS A 78 5.41 -14.26 -5.88
C HIS A 78 5.65 -15.15 -7.12
N PRO A 79 5.06 -16.37 -7.17
CA PRO A 79 5.46 -17.41 -8.11
C PRO A 79 5.24 -17.07 -9.59
N LYS A 80 4.27 -16.18 -9.90
CA LYS A 80 4.01 -15.73 -11.28
C LYS A 80 4.68 -14.41 -11.65
N GLU A 81 4.98 -13.58 -10.65
CA GLU A 81 5.45 -12.21 -10.88
C GLU A 81 6.97 -12.08 -10.73
N GLY A 82 7.62 -13.04 -10.06
CA GLY A 82 9.07 -13.06 -9.92
C GLY A 82 9.63 -11.96 -9.03
N ILE A 83 8.78 -11.22 -8.33
CA ILE A 83 9.13 -10.15 -7.38
C ILE A 83 8.50 -10.42 -6.01
N PRO A 84 9.00 -9.81 -4.91
CA PRO A 84 8.44 -10.00 -3.57
C PRO A 84 6.95 -9.67 -3.50
N GLY A 85 6.19 -10.40 -2.68
CA GLY A 85 4.74 -10.19 -2.53
C GLY A 85 4.36 -8.75 -2.16
N VAL A 86 5.12 -8.10 -1.28
CA VAL A 86 4.96 -6.68 -0.94
C VAL A 86 5.13 -5.76 -2.16
N GLU A 87 6.06 -6.06 -3.05
CA GLU A 87 6.25 -5.28 -4.28
C GLU A 87 5.06 -5.44 -5.22
N VAL A 88 4.52 -6.66 -5.35
CA VAL A 88 3.33 -6.93 -6.16
C VAL A 88 2.14 -6.09 -5.70
N ILE A 89 1.81 -6.13 -4.40
CA ILE A 89 0.61 -5.44 -3.88
C ILE A 89 0.75 -3.90 -3.90
N LEU A 90 1.97 -3.37 -3.85
CA LEU A 90 2.22 -1.93 -3.91
C LEU A 90 2.26 -1.38 -5.33
N THR A 91 2.59 -2.21 -6.34
CA THR A 91 2.83 -1.76 -7.72
C THR A 91 1.76 -2.20 -8.72
N LYS A 92 0.86 -3.10 -8.32
CA LYS A 92 -0.22 -3.60 -9.18
C LYS A 92 -1.59 -3.30 -8.60
N LEU A 93 -2.48 -2.84 -9.49
CA LEU A 93 -3.91 -2.82 -9.20
C LEU A 93 -4.49 -4.23 -9.26
N HIS A 94 -5.52 -4.48 -8.46
CA HIS A 94 -6.20 -5.76 -8.37
C HIS A 94 -5.26 -6.91 -7.96
N ALA A 95 -4.33 -6.62 -7.05
CA ALA A 95 -3.45 -7.60 -6.45
C ALA A 95 -3.67 -7.65 -4.93
N GLY A 96 -4.00 -8.82 -4.40
CA GLY A 96 -4.26 -8.99 -2.97
C GLY A 96 -4.73 -10.40 -2.59
N GLY A 97 -4.63 -10.73 -1.30
CA GLY A 97 -5.05 -12.02 -0.76
C GLY A 97 -6.54 -12.08 -0.37
N LYS A 98 -7.32 -11.04 -0.66
CA LYS A 98 -8.71 -10.86 -0.21
C LYS A 98 -9.76 -11.19 -1.29
N PHE A 99 -9.35 -11.84 -2.38
CA PHE A 99 -10.26 -12.27 -3.46
C PHE A 99 -10.92 -13.63 -3.19
N SER A 100 -10.43 -14.38 -2.21
CA SER A 100 -11.02 -15.61 -1.70
C SER A 100 -11.05 -15.58 -0.17
N ASN A 101 -11.86 -16.46 0.43
CA ASN A 101 -11.97 -16.58 1.89
C ASN A 101 -10.79 -17.34 2.52
N ASP A 102 -9.76 -17.70 1.74
CA ASP A 102 -8.67 -18.57 2.21
C ASP A 102 -7.72 -17.84 3.16
N SER A 103 -7.52 -16.53 2.96
CA SER A 103 -6.60 -15.71 3.77
C SER A 103 -7.30 -14.82 4.79
N TYR A 104 -8.55 -14.43 4.51
CA TYR A 104 -9.42 -13.62 5.36
C TYR A 104 -10.86 -14.12 5.23
N GLN A 105 -11.47 -14.53 6.35
CA GLN A 105 -12.86 -15.00 6.35
C GLN A 105 -13.86 -13.84 6.23
N PHE A 106 -13.50 -12.68 6.79
CA PHE A 106 -14.21 -11.41 6.66
C PHE A 106 -13.17 -10.29 6.52
N SER A 107 -13.30 -9.45 5.50
CA SER A 107 -12.44 -8.28 5.31
C SER A 107 -13.22 -7.12 4.68
N GLY A 108 -12.91 -5.88 5.08
CA GLY A 108 -13.45 -4.68 4.46
C GLY A 108 -12.86 -4.42 3.06
N GLY A 109 -11.57 -4.72 2.87
CA GLY A 109 -10.90 -4.54 1.59
C GLY A 109 -11.14 -5.71 0.62
N LEU A 110 -11.83 -5.49 -0.50
CA LEU A 110 -12.16 -6.56 -1.47
C LEU A 110 -11.56 -6.32 -2.87
N HIS A 111 -11.11 -5.11 -3.16
CA HIS A 111 -10.75 -4.71 -4.52
C HIS A 111 -9.29 -4.99 -4.90
N GLY A 112 -8.39 -5.13 -3.91
CA GLY A 112 -6.95 -5.27 -4.14
C GLY A 112 -6.31 -4.02 -4.77
N VAL A 113 -6.79 -2.83 -4.41
CA VAL A 113 -6.30 -1.54 -4.97
C VAL A 113 -5.86 -0.54 -3.89
N GLY A 114 -6.35 -0.63 -2.66
CA GLY A 114 -6.16 0.42 -1.64
C GLY A 114 -4.71 0.84 -1.43
N ILE A 115 -3.85 -0.11 -1.05
CA ILE A 115 -2.44 0.20 -0.75
C ILE A 115 -1.63 0.63 -1.99
N SER A 116 -1.98 0.13 -3.19
CA SER A 116 -1.35 0.58 -4.43
C SER A 116 -1.82 1.98 -4.83
N VAL A 117 -3.04 2.40 -4.49
CA VAL A 117 -3.51 3.78 -4.61
C VAL A 117 -2.76 4.71 -3.66
N VAL A 118 -2.54 4.29 -2.40
CA VAL A 118 -1.69 5.03 -1.44
C VAL A 118 -0.30 5.25 -2.00
N ASN A 119 0.32 4.22 -2.58
CA ASN A 119 1.62 4.34 -3.24
C ASN A 119 1.59 5.28 -4.44
N ALA A 120 0.61 5.11 -5.33
CA ALA A 120 0.47 5.90 -6.54
C ALA A 120 0.34 7.41 -6.25
N LEU A 121 -0.29 7.79 -5.14
CA LEU A 121 -0.63 9.17 -4.79
C LEU A 121 0.24 9.73 -3.64
N SER A 122 1.41 9.12 -3.39
CA SER A 122 2.37 9.56 -2.38
C SER A 122 3.72 9.91 -3.00
N THR A 123 4.39 10.93 -2.46
CA THR A 123 5.78 11.24 -2.83
C THR A 123 6.76 10.23 -2.25
N SER A 124 6.40 9.58 -1.16
CA SER A 124 7.21 8.54 -0.53
C SER A 124 6.34 7.54 0.23
N VAL A 125 6.65 6.26 0.09
CA VAL A 125 6.14 5.19 0.96
C VAL A 125 7.31 4.37 1.46
N GLU A 126 7.37 4.17 2.77
CA GLU A 126 8.36 3.37 3.48
C GLU A 126 7.62 2.24 4.20
N ILE A 127 8.06 0.99 4.02
CA ILE A 127 7.40 -0.17 4.62
C ILE A 127 8.42 -1.01 5.38
N TRP A 128 8.13 -1.26 6.66
CA TRP A 128 8.85 -2.20 7.50
C TRP A 128 7.97 -3.42 7.75
N ILE A 129 8.53 -4.61 7.59
CA ILE A 129 7.80 -5.87 7.75
C ILE A 129 8.57 -6.75 8.71
N LYS A 130 7.94 -7.12 9.82
CA LYS A 130 8.49 -8.09 10.77
C LYS A 130 7.85 -9.44 10.45
N ARG A 131 8.63 -10.38 9.90
CA ARG A 131 8.17 -11.71 9.50
C ARG A 131 9.33 -12.69 9.50
N ASN A 132 9.09 -13.96 9.83
CA ASN A 132 10.12 -15.01 9.84
C ASN A 132 11.35 -14.70 10.73
N SER A 133 11.17 -13.94 11.82
CA SER A 133 12.25 -13.48 12.72
C SER A 133 13.23 -12.47 12.08
N MET A 134 12.86 -11.91 10.93
CA MET A 134 13.58 -10.84 10.25
C MET A 134 12.72 -9.58 10.17
N GLU A 135 13.38 -8.43 10.17
CA GLU A 135 12.81 -7.15 9.79
C GLU A 135 13.26 -6.82 8.37
N HIS A 136 12.28 -6.64 7.49
CA HIS A 136 12.48 -6.29 6.10
C HIS A 136 12.09 -4.83 5.87
N TYR A 137 12.74 -4.19 4.90
CA TYR A 137 12.49 -2.81 4.54
C TYR A 137 12.44 -2.62 3.03
N ILE A 138 11.46 -1.85 2.55
CA ILE A 138 11.31 -1.48 1.14
C ILE A 138 10.75 -0.06 1.04
N THR A 139 11.18 0.67 0.01
CA THR A 139 10.72 2.05 -0.23
C THR A 139 10.23 2.26 -1.66
N PHE A 140 9.30 3.20 -1.78
CA PHE A 140 8.72 3.66 -3.03
C PHE A 140 8.73 5.19 -3.09
N SER A 141 8.78 5.74 -4.30
CA SER A 141 8.67 7.16 -4.61
C SER A 141 7.78 7.33 -5.83
N ASP A 142 6.79 8.21 -5.74
CA ASP A 142 5.91 8.58 -6.85
C ASP A 142 5.20 7.38 -7.52
N GLY A 143 4.88 6.34 -6.73
CA GLY A 143 4.28 5.10 -7.20
C GLY A 143 5.27 4.04 -7.69
N PHE A 144 6.56 4.34 -7.75
CA PHE A 144 7.59 3.41 -8.25
C PHE A 144 8.47 2.87 -7.14
N LYS A 145 8.95 1.63 -7.29
CA LYS A 145 9.95 1.05 -6.38
C LYS A 145 11.21 1.91 -6.40
N LYS A 146 11.68 2.27 -5.21
CA LYS A 146 12.91 3.06 -5.01
C LYS A 146 14.06 2.21 -4.49
N THR A 147 13.80 1.25 -3.61
CA THR A 147 14.77 0.27 -3.13
C THR A 147 14.22 -1.13 -3.28
N ASP A 148 15.09 -2.13 -3.43
CA ASP A 148 14.68 -3.52 -3.31
C ASP A 148 14.27 -3.85 -1.86
N LEU A 149 13.62 -5.01 -1.68
CA LEU A 149 13.30 -5.51 -0.35
C LEU A 149 14.58 -6.02 0.32
N GLU A 150 14.97 -5.38 1.42
CA GLU A 150 16.21 -5.70 2.14
C GLU A 150 15.89 -6.23 3.54
N GLU A 151 16.69 -7.18 4.02
CA GLU A 151 16.72 -7.56 5.44
C GLU A 151 17.56 -6.55 6.22
N VAL A 152 16.94 -5.79 7.12
CA VAL A 152 17.59 -4.67 7.83
C VAL A 152 17.87 -4.97 9.31
N GLY A 153 17.38 -6.09 9.82
CA GLY A 153 17.61 -6.49 11.22
C GLY A 153 16.90 -7.78 11.55
N SER A 154 17.21 -8.36 12.71
CA SER A 154 16.52 -9.53 13.25
C SER A 154 15.56 -9.14 14.38
N VAL A 155 14.47 -9.88 14.50
CA VAL A 155 13.44 -9.66 15.52
C VAL A 155 13.08 -10.98 16.20
N GLY A 156 12.55 -10.91 17.42
CA GLY A 156 12.07 -12.11 18.11
C GLY A 156 11.01 -12.83 17.28
N LYS A 157 10.98 -14.17 17.32
CA LYS A 157 10.07 -15.00 16.49
C LYS A 157 8.58 -14.63 16.59
N ARG A 158 8.15 -14.07 17.73
CA ARG A 158 6.76 -13.64 17.97
C ARG A 158 6.51 -12.16 17.64
N ASN A 159 7.54 -11.42 17.27
CA ASN A 159 7.43 -10.02 16.86
C ASN A 159 7.18 -10.01 15.35
N THR A 160 5.91 -9.93 14.98
CA THR A 160 5.45 -9.83 13.60
C THR A 160 4.64 -8.56 13.41
N GLY A 161 4.45 -8.13 12.16
CA GLY A 161 3.62 -6.98 11.86
C GLY A 161 4.10 -6.21 10.65
N THR A 162 3.33 -5.18 10.30
CA THR A 162 3.67 -4.25 9.22
C THR A 162 3.63 -2.82 9.75
N MET A 163 4.63 -2.01 9.41
CA MET A 163 4.54 -0.56 9.51
C MET A 163 4.60 0.03 8.11
N VAL A 164 3.56 0.77 7.73
CA VAL A 164 3.54 1.57 6.49
C VAL A 164 3.60 3.04 6.89
N LYS A 165 4.57 3.77 6.37
CA LYS A 165 4.66 5.23 6.49
C LYS A 165 4.61 5.84 5.11
N PHE A 166 3.72 6.81 4.90
CA PHE A 166 3.57 7.46 3.61
C PHE A 166 3.43 8.97 3.75
N LYS A 167 3.84 9.68 2.69
CA LYS A 167 3.65 11.12 2.55
C LYS A 167 2.81 11.38 1.30
N PRO A 168 1.55 11.80 1.45
CA PRO A 168 0.69 12.08 0.31
C PRO A 168 1.29 13.18 -0.56
N ASP A 169 1.05 13.10 -1.87
CA ASP A 169 1.53 14.08 -2.83
C ASP A 169 0.49 15.18 -3.03
N ALA A 170 0.89 16.41 -2.67
CA ALA A 170 0.03 17.60 -2.69
C ALA A 170 -0.57 17.91 -4.06
N GLN A 171 0.00 17.41 -5.16
CA GLN A 171 -0.55 17.65 -6.49
C GLN A 171 -1.91 16.97 -6.73
N PHE A 172 -2.28 15.97 -5.92
CA PHE A 172 -3.52 15.20 -6.09
C PHE A 172 -4.64 15.57 -5.11
N PHE A 173 -4.40 16.52 -4.20
CA PHE A 173 -5.36 16.86 -3.14
C PHE A 173 -5.60 18.37 -3.05
N ASP A 174 -6.84 18.77 -2.81
CA ASP A 174 -7.20 20.17 -2.58
C ASP A 174 -6.55 20.71 -1.30
N THR A 175 -6.47 19.88 -0.26
CA THR A 175 -5.65 20.12 0.92
C THR A 175 -4.83 18.89 1.30
N ILE A 176 -3.57 19.11 1.63
CA ILE A 176 -2.66 18.03 2.05
C ILE A 176 -2.75 17.68 3.54
N LYS A 177 -3.62 18.36 4.28
CA LYS A 177 -3.80 18.13 5.72
C LYS A 177 -4.77 17.00 5.99
N PHE A 178 -4.34 16.04 6.82
CA PHE A 178 -5.25 15.09 7.46
C PHE A 178 -6.15 15.83 8.47
N SER A 179 -7.42 15.43 8.56
CA SER A 179 -8.41 16.04 9.48
C SER A 179 -9.46 15.07 9.97
#